data_AF-A0A3S3MFX9-F1
#
_entry.id   AF-A0A3S3MFX9-F1
#
_cell.length_a   1.000
_cell.length_b   1.000
_cell.length_c   1.000
_cell.angle_alpha   90.00
_cell.angle_beta   90.00
_cell.angle_gamma   90.00
#
_symmetry.space_group_name_H-M   'P 1'
#
loop_
_entity.id
_entity.type
_entity.pdbx_description
1 polymer ?
#
loop_
_entity_poly.entity_id
_entity_poly.type
_entity_poly.pdbx_seq_one_letter_code
_entity_poly.pdbx_strand_id
1 'polypeptide(L)'
;MVKGMKLEGCINSTTCLPRDPIVTRVSRGCSASAFIDNAAYREFLYSKFNVTPIDMESGAVALICLQQKTPFIAFRSLSDLAGGGSALSNEATIFGTLAAQNSVSVVLKFISILSETTGVDYKIEKMSLDSHLDTP
;
A
#
# COMPACT_ATOMS: atom_id res chain seq x y z
N MET A 1 8.11 11.04 9.18
CA MET A 1 6.97 10.19 8.76
C MET A 1 5.87 11.12 8.26
N VAL A 2 5.26 10.83 7.11
CA VAL A 2 4.16 11.63 6.55
C VAL A 2 2.99 11.60 7.54
N LYS A 3 2.55 12.77 8.00
CA LYS A 3 1.43 12.94 8.96
C LYS A 3 0.46 13.99 8.42
N GLY A 4 -0.83 13.83 8.72
CA GLY A 4 -1.86 14.82 8.40
C GLY A 4 -2.12 15.02 6.90
N MET A 5 -1.69 14.07 6.07
CA MET A 5 -1.94 14.11 4.63
C MET A 5 -3.39 13.70 4.35
N LYS A 6 -4.10 14.49 3.54
CA LYS A 6 -5.40 14.10 3.00
C LYS A 6 -5.19 13.02 1.94
N LEU A 7 -5.91 11.92 2.08
CA LEU A 7 -5.92 10.79 1.16
C LEU A 7 -7.28 10.71 0.48
N GLU A 8 -7.32 10.17 -0.73
CA GLU A 8 -8.56 9.97 -1.47
C GLU A 8 -9.35 8.82 -0.82
N GLY A 9 -10.62 9.09 -0.50
CA GLY A 9 -11.53 8.12 0.11
C GLY A 9 -12.49 7.47 -0.87
N CYS A 10 -12.57 7.96 -2.11
CA CYS A 10 -13.56 7.55 -3.10
C CYS A 10 -12.91 7.34 -4.46
N ILE A 11 -13.39 6.35 -5.19
CA ILE A 11 -13.03 6.14 -6.61
C ILE A 11 -13.92 7.02 -7.50
N ASN A 12 -15.19 7.14 -7.12
CA ASN A 12 -16.22 7.93 -7.80
C ASN A 12 -17.30 8.34 -6.77
N SER A 13 -18.38 9.00 -7.22
CA SER A 13 -19.44 9.50 -6.34
C SER A 13 -20.23 8.41 -5.60
N THR A 14 -20.18 7.17 -6.05
CA THR A 14 -20.96 6.05 -5.47
C THR A 14 -20.11 5.05 -4.70
N THR A 15 -18.80 4.98 -4.97
CA THR A 15 -17.91 3.97 -4.40
C THR A 15 -16.84 4.64 -3.54
N CYS A 16 -17.06 4.60 -2.22
CA CYS A 16 -16.24 5.24 -1.20
C CYS A 16 -15.93 4.30 -0.05
N LEU A 17 -14.82 4.55 0.63
CA LEU A 17 -14.48 3.94 1.90
C LEU A 17 -15.44 4.43 3.00
N PRO A 18 -15.81 3.57 3.97
CA PRO A 18 -16.70 3.95 5.06
C PRO A 18 -16.05 4.89 6.08
N ARG A 19 -14.73 5.04 6.02
CA ARG A 19 -13.92 5.89 6.91
C ARG A 19 -12.78 6.51 6.11
N ASP A 20 -12.38 7.71 6.51
CA ASP A 20 -11.24 8.39 5.89
C ASP A 20 -9.97 7.55 6.02
N PRO A 21 -9.23 7.34 4.92
CA PRO A 21 -7.97 6.62 4.97
C PRO A 21 -6.91 7.41 5.72
N ILE A 22 -6.03 6.70 6.43
CA ILE A 22 -4.94 7.28 7.20
C ILE A 22 -3.59 6.66 6.84
N VAL A 23 -2.54 7.45 6.93
CA VAL A 23 -1.16 6.95 6.87
C VAL A 23 -0.76 6.48 8.27
N THR A 24 -0.36 5.22 8.41
CA THR A 24 0.14 4.67 9.68
C THR A 24 1.45 3.93 9.48
N ARG A 25 2.24 3.83 10.56
CA ARG A 25 3.45 3.02 10.56
C ARG A 25 3.06 1.64 11.02
N VAL A 26 3.31 0.68 10.17
CA VAL A 26 3.11 -0.74 10.48
C VAL A 26 4.29 -1.23 11.33
N SER A 27 3.99 -1.91 12.43
CA SER A 27 5.04 -2.52 13.25
C SER A 27 5.63 -3.76 12.58
N ARG A 28 4.79 -4.60 11.95
CA ARG A 28 5.19 -5.83 11.26
C ARG A 28 4.27 -6.06 10.06
N GLY A 29 4.87 -6.25 8.89
CA GLY A 29 4.22 -6.72 7.66
C GLY A 29 4.85 -8.03 7.21
N CYS A 30 4.18 -8.79 6.34
CA CYS A 30 4.79 -9.94 5.67
C CYS A 30 4.49 -9.95 4.18
N SER A 31 5.17 -10.84 3.46
CA SER A 31 4.83 -11.16 2.08
C SER A 31 4.62 -12.65 1.90
N ALA A 32 3.78 -13.03 0.96
CA ALA A 32 3.57 -14.41 0.54
C ALA A 32 3.54 -14.50 -0.99
N SER A 33 3.90 -15.65 -1.55
CA SER A 33 3.80 -15.89 -3.01
C SER A 33 2.37 -16.16 -3.48
N ALA A 34 1.37 -15.86 -2.65
CA ALA A 34 -0.03 -16.10 -2.92
C ALA A 34 -0.85 -14.89 -2.49
N PHE A 35 -1.87 -14.56 -3.29
CA PHE A 35 -2.88 -13.60 -2.89
C PHE A 35 -3.75 -14.21 -1.79
N ILE A 36 -3.84 -13.53 -0.64
CA ILE A 36 -4.54 -14.06 0.53
C ILE A 36 -5.95 -13.49 0.60
N ASP A 37 -6.94 -14.34 0.34
CA ASP A 37 -8.36 -14.07 0.58
C ASP A 37 -8.95 -15.15 1.49
N ASN A 38 -8.43 -15.23 2.71
CA ASN A 38 -8.78 -16.28 3.65
C ASN A 38 -8.70 -15.76 5.08
N ALA A 39 -9.87 -15.54 5.69
CA ALA A 39 -9.99 -15.01 7.04
C ALA A 39 -9.20 -15.85 8.06
N ALA A 40 -9.30 -17.18 8.01
CA ALA A 40 -8.61 -18.06 8.96
C ALA A 40 -7.08 -17.97 8.83
N TYR A 41 -6.57 -17.86 7.60
CA TYR A 41 -5.14 -17.70 7.37
C TYR A 41 -4.63 -16.31 7.79
N ARG A 42 -5.39 -15.25 7.52
CA ARG A 42 -5.11 -13.90 8.03
C ARG A 42 -5.04 -13.87 9.56
N GLU A 43 -6.02 -14.47 10.24
CA GLU A 43 -6.03 -14.58 11.71
C GLU A 43 -4.85 -15.43 12.24
N PHE A 44 -4.47 -16.48 11.52
CA PHE A 44 -3.26 -17.24 11.83
C PHE A 44 -2.00 -16.35 11.74
N LEU A 45 -1.84 -15.57 10.67
CA LEU A 45 -0.69 -14.68 10.49
C LEU A 45 -0.63 -13.62 11.60
N TYR A 46 -1.77 -13.03 11.96
CA TYR A 46 -1.85 -12.08 13.05
C TYR A 46 -1.49 -12.73 14.39
N SER A 47 -2.12 -13.86 14.76
CA SER A 47 -1.89 -14.51 16.04
C SER A 47 -0.47 -15.07 16.21
N LYS A 48 0.18 -15.53 15.13
CA LYS A 48 1.53 -16.11 15.20
C LYS A 48 2.65 -15.09 15.04
N PHE A 49 2.46 -14.08 14.20
CA PHE A 49 3.53 -13.17 13.80
C PHE A 49 3.25 -11.70 14.12
N ASN A 50 2.04 -11.38 14.62
CA ASN A 50 1.56 -10.02 14.85
C ASN A 50 1.68 -9.14 13.60
N VAL A 51 1.39 -9.73 12.43
CA VAL A 51 1.44 -9.05 11.13
C VAL A 51 0.08 -8.42 10.84
N THR A 52 0.08 -7.16 10.38
CA THR A 52 -1.16 -6.43 10.09
C THR A 52 -1.41 -6.17 8.60
N PRO A 53 -0.39 -6.01 7.73
CA PRO A 53 -0.55 -6.13 6.29
C PRO A 53 0.22 -7.33 5.71
N ILE A 54 -0.31 -7.86 4.62
CA ILE A 54 0.33 -8.85 3.76
C ILE A 54 0.32 -8.34 2.32
N ASP A 55 1.45 -8.49 1.63
CA ASP A 55 1.56 -8.28 0.19
C ASP A 55 2.32 -9.45 -0.47
N MET A 56 2.79 -9.28 -1.70
CA MET A 56 3.47 -10.35 -2.43
C MET A 56 4.97 -10.09 -2.68
N GLU A 57 5.45 -8.84 -2.51
CA GLU A 57 6.82 -8.48 -2.91
C GLU A 57 7.68 -7.83 -1.81
N SER A 58 7.12 -7.09 -0.86
CA SER A 58 7.91 -6.19 0.01
C SER A 58 8.99 -6.91 0.80
N GLY A 59 8.72 -8.11 1.30
CA GLY A 59 9.66 -8.95 2.04
C GLY A 59 10.82 -9.45 1.18
N ALA A 60 10.56 -9.79 -0.09
CA ALA A 60 11.60 -10.19 -1.02
C ALA A 60 12.51 -9.01 -1.39
N VAL A 61 11.92 -7.83 -1.67
CA VAL A 61 12.69 -6.60 -1.93
C VAL A 61 13.53 -6.21 -0.70
N ALA A 62 12.94 -6.27 0.49
CA ALA A 62 13.65 -5.99 1.74
C ALA A 62 14.84 -6.93 1.96
N LEU A 63 14.70 -8.22 1.65
CA LEU A 63 15.79 -9.20 1.74
C LEU A 63 16.96 -8.84 0.83
N ILE A 64 16.68 -8.47 -0.43
CA ILE A 64 17.74 -8.05 -1.36
C ILE A 64 18.39 -6.74 -0.91
N CYS A 65 17.61 -5.74 -0.51
CA CYS A 65 18.14 -4.48 0.02
C CYS A 65 19.05 -4.71 1.23
N LEU A 66 18.68 -5.62 2.13
CA LEU A 66 19.50 -6.02 3.27
C LEU A 66 20.83 -6.64 2.81
N GLN A 67 20.80 -7.59 1.87
CA GLN A 67 22.01 -8.22 1.30
C GLN A 67 22.93 -7.19 0.63
N GLN A 68 22.35 -6.19 -0.03
CA GLN A 68 23.08 -5.12 -0.72
C GLN A 68 23.37 -3.90 0.17
N LYS A 69 23.14 -3.99 1.49
CA LYS A 69 23.34 -2.88 2.45
C LYS A 69 22.68 -1.57 2.03
N THR A 70 21.53 -1.67 1.38
CA THR A 70 20.77 -0.53 0.87
C THR A 70 19.59 -0.23 1.80
N PRO A 71 19.43 1.01 2.31
CA PRO A 71 18.27 1.39 3.11
C PRO A 71 16.96 1.17 2.34
N PHE A 72 15.95 0.63 3.01
CA PHE A 72 14.68 0.26 2.40
C PHE A 72 13.48 0.74 3.22
N ILE A 73 12.44 1.18 2.52
CA ILE A 73 11.13 1.48 3.09
C ILE A 73 10.06 1.09 2.06
N ALA A 74 9.02 0.39 2.51
CA ALA A 74 7.86 0.06 1.68
C ALA A 74 6.70 1.00 1.99
N PHE A 75 6.05 1.50 0.94
CA PHE A 75 4.77 2.20 1.02
C PHE A 75 3.71 1.31 0.36
N ARG A 76 2.69 0.93 1.13
CA ARG A 76 1.57 0.13 0.66
C ARG A 76 0.28 0.77 1.15
N SER A 77 -0.72 0.79 0.28
CA SER A 77 -2.11 1.08 0.63
C SER A 77 -2.90 -0.21 0.55
N LEU A 78 -3.84 -0.41 1.47
CA LEU A 78 -4.69 -1.61 1.48
C LEU A 78 -5.72 -1.50 0.35
N SER A 79 -5.80 -2.54 -0.48
CA SER A 79 -6.82 -2.72 -1.52
C SER A 79 -8.02 -3.54 -1.04
N ASP A 80 -7.83 -4.35 -0.01
CA ASP A 80 -8.80 -5.28 0.54
C ASP A 80 -8.42 -5.66 1.99
N LEU A 81 -9.19 -6.58 2.58
CA LEU A 81 -9.03 -7.02 3.98
C LEU A 81 -8.58 -8.48 4.12
N ALA A 82 -8.01 -9.08 3.08
CA ALA A 82 -7.47 -10.44 3.06
C ALA A 82 -8.45 -11.50 3.61
N GLY A 83 -9.68 -11.52 3.07
CA GLY A 83 -10.79 -12.36 3.57
C GLY A 83 -11.59 -11.78 4.73
N GLY A 84 -11.28 -10.56 5.18
CA GLY A 84 -12.09 -9.80 6.15
C GLY A 84 -13.20 -8.96 5.53
N GLY A 85 -13.32 -8.96 4.21
CA GLY A 85 -14.33 -8.25 3.43
C GLY A 85 -15.68 -8.97 3.39
N SER A 86 -16.58 -8.50 2.52
CA SER A 86 -17.82 -9.22 2.26
C SER A 86 -17.54 -10.54 1.54
N ALA A 87 -18.20 -11.64 1.92
CA ALA A 87 -18.04 -12.93 1.26
C ALA A 87 -18.53 -12.95 -0.21
N LEU A 88 -19.11 -11.84 -0.70
CA LEU A 88 -19.69 -11.73 -2.03
C LEU A 88 -18.66 -11.37 -3.11
N SER A 89 -17.62 -10.61 -2.76
CA SER A 89 -16.58 -10.22 -3.72
C SER A 89 -15.33 -9.72 -3.02
N ASN A 90 -14.17 -10.11 -3.55
CA ASN A 90 -12.90 -9.53 -3.14
C ASN A 90 -12.83 -8.04 -3.50
N GLU A 91 -12.58 -7.18 -2.52
CA GLU A 91 -12.58 -5.74 -2.73
C GLU A 91 -11.34 -5.20 -3.45
N ALA A 92 -10.30 -6.02 -3.68
CA ALA A 92 -9.05 -5.57 -4.30
C ALA A 92 -9.26 -5.09 -5.73
N THR A 93 -10.16 -5.73 -6.48
CA THR A 93 -10.56 -5.30 -7.83
C THR A 93 -11.27 -3.94 -7.80
N ILE A 94 -11.97 -3.64 -6.70
CA ILE A 94 -12.71 -2.39 -6.53
C ILE A 94 -11.75 -1.27 -6.12
N PHE A 95 -11.00 -1.44 -5.02
CA PHE A 95 -10.17 -0.38 -4.44
C PHE A 95 -8.71 -0.39 -4.87
N GLY A 96 -8.30 -1.29 -5.77
CA GLY A 96 -6.92 -1.36 -6.26
C GLY A 96 -6.41 -0.03 -6.84
N THR A 97 -7.24 0.66 -7.62
CA THR A 97 -6.89 1.97 -8.21
C THR A 97 -6.76 3.06 -7.13
N LEU A 98 -7.68 3.11 -6.17
CA LEU A 98 -7.64 4.02 -5.03
C LEU A 98 -6.38 3.78 -4.17
N ALA A 99 -6.06 2.51 -3.92
CA ALA A 99 -4.89 2.11 -3.16
C ALA A 99 -3.59 2.52 -3.88
N ALA A 100 -3.51 2.30 -5.20
CA ALA A 100 -2.37 2.72 -6.01
C ALA A 100 -2.17 4.24 -5.95
N GLN A 101 -3.22 5.02 -6.17
CA GLN A 101 -3.19 6.49 -6.12
C GLN A 101 -2.74 7.02 -4.75
N ASN A 102 -3.31 6.51 -3.67
CA ASN A 102 -2.92 6.90 -2.31
C ASN A 102 -1.47 6.52 -2.01
N SER A 103 -1.01 5.34 -2.43
CA SER A 103 0.37 4.90 -2.26
C SER A 103 1.35 5.85 -2.95
N VAL A 104 1.09 6.19 -4.23
CA VAL A 104 1.89 7.16 -4.99
C VAL A 104 1.91 8.52 -4.31
N SER A 105 0.75 9.04 -3.90
CA SER A 105 0.67 10.34 -3.21
C SER A 105 1.53 10.37 -1.93
N VAL A 106 1.52 9.30 -1.14
CA VAL A 106 2.35 9.21 0.08
C VAL A 106 3.84 9.12 -0.26
N VAL A 107 4.23 8.36 -1.29
CA VAL A 107 5.63 8.29 -1.75
C VAL A 107 6.11 9.66 -2.21
N LEU A 108 5.33 10.36 -3.02
CA LEU A 108 5.66 11.71 -3.49
C LEU A 108 5.84 12.68 -2.32
N LYS A 109 4.93 12.64 -1.33
CA LYS A 109 5.05 13.49 -0.14
C LYS A 109 6.27 13.13 0.70
N PHE A 110 6.58 11.84 0.83
CA PHE A 110 7.77 11.39 1.54
C PHE A 110 9.05 11.89 0.87
N ILE A 111 9.15 11.82 -0.46
CA ILE A 111 10.34 12.27 -1.19
C ILE A 111 10.50 13.79 -1.10
N SER A 112 9.42 14.59 -1.15
CA SER A 112 9.50 16.04 -0.91
C SER A 112 10.06 16.34 0.49
N ILE A 113 9.56 15.68 1.53
CA ILE A 113 10.08 15.86 2.90
C ILE A 113 11.55 15.43 2.99
N LEU A 114 11.92 14.34 2.32
CA LEU A 114 13.29 13.85 2.30
C LEU A 114 14.22 14.85 1.62
N SER A 115 13.83 15.39 0.46
CA SER A 115 14.54 16.44 -0.28
C SER A 115 14.80 17.67 0.60
N GLU A 116 13.74 18.16 1.25
CA GLU A 116 13.81 19.29 2.19
C GLU A 116 14.76 19.02 3.36
N THR A 117 14.78 17.78 3.86
CA THR A 117 15.60 17.39 5.03
C THR A 117 17.07 17.19 4.66
N THR A 118 17.37 16.69 3.46
CA THR A 118 18.74 16.36 3.03
C THR A 118 19.40 17.47 2.20
N GLY A 119 18.63 18.43 1.69
CA GLY A 119 19.09 19.43 0.74
C GLY A 119 19.44 18.86 -0.64
N VAL A 120 19.03 17.62 -0.92
CA VAL A 120 19.25 16.93 -2.20
C VAL A 120 17.98 17.06 -3.05
N ASP A 121 18.10 17.66 -4.23
CA ASP A 121 16.99 17.75 -5.18
C ASP A 121 16.76 16.40 -5.88
N TYR A 122 15.78 15.64 -5.38
CA TYR A 122 15.29 14.44 -6.03
C TYR A 122 14.33 14.85 -7.17
N LYS A 123 14.79 14.74 -8.42
CA LYS A 123 13.91 14.92 -9.59
C LYS A 123 12.81 13.85 -9.60
N ILE A 124 11.59 14.28 -9.31
CA ILE A 124 10.37 13.48 -9.47
C ILE A 124 9.77 13.83 -10.83
N GLU A 125 9.92 12.94 -11.81
CA GLU A 125 9.11 13.01 -13.01
C GLU A 125 7.72 12.46 -12.68
N LYS A 126 6.67 13.21 -13.02
CA LYS A 126 5.30 12.70 -12.95
C LYS A 126 5.18 11.53 -13.94
N MET A 127 5.16 10.31 -13.43
CA MET A 127 4.59 9.19 -14.19
C MET A 127 3.09 9.44 -14.30
N SER A 128 2.65 9.84 -15.49
CA SER A 128 1.24 9.75 -15.88
C SER A 128 0.87 8.28 -15.85
N LEU A 129 -0.06 7.89 -14.97
CA LEU A 129 -0.77 6.63 -15.12
C LEU A 129 -1.71 6.84 -16.30
N ASP A 130 -1.22 6.54 -17.51
CA ASP A 130 -2.08 6.52 -18.69
C ASP A 130 -3.18 5.50 -18.44
N SER A 131 -4.43 5.98 -18.45
CA SER A 131 -5.63 5.18 -18.24
C SER A 131 -5.96 4.33 -19.48
N HIS A 132 -4.95 3.69 -20.07
CA HIS A 132 -5.09 2.78 -21.19
C HIS A 132 -4.64 1.40 -20.75
N LEU A 133 -5.53 0.68 -20.08
CA LEU A 133 -5.66 -0.77 -20.15
C LEU A 133 -7.09 -1.15 -19.76
N ASP A 134 -7.70 -1.90 -20.67
CA ASP A 134 -8.92 -2.72 -20.55
C ASP A 134 -10.30 -2.04 -20.70
N THR A 135 -10.61 -1.60 -21.93
CA THR A 135 -11.91 -1.96 -22.55
C THR A 135 -11.73 -3.29 -23.30
N PRO A 136 -12.74 -4.18 -23.28
CA PRO A 136 -12.60 -5.62 -23.58
C PRO A 136 -12.07 -5.95 -24.98
#